data_AF-A0A2V5KF57-F1
#
_entry.id   AF-A0A2V5KF57-F1
#
_cell.length_a   1.000
_cell.length_b   1.000
_cell.length_c   1.000
_cell.angle_alpha   90.00
_cell.angle_beta   90.00
_cell.angle_gamma   90.00
#
_symmetry.space_group_name_H-M   'P 1'
#
loop_
_entity.id
_entity.type
_entity.pdbx_description
1 polymer ?
#
loop_
_entity_poly.entity_id
_entity_poly.type
_entity_poly.pdbx_seq_one_letter_code
_entity_poly.pdbx_strand_id
1 'polypeptide(L)'
;MKILFRFAIVAILISSGVLPAAARKKPRERTPNKANTEAAARLQIFLDRANFSPGKLDGTYNEFTWKALALYRQSRGEQSQAPPVQKKTKSNVAPDITGLDLDSVGPVFVPYTVTEADLSSVGPLPGNIAAQAKLKFLPYRDAADAIAEKFHSDIHFL
;
A
#
# COMPACT_ATOMS: atom_id res chain seq x y z
N MET A 1 -66.96 7.20 53.96
CA MET A 1 -66.67 6.30 55.10
C MET A 1 -66.50 4.87 54.57
N LYS A 2 -65.35 4.25 54.88
CA LYS A 2 -65.06 2.80 55.01
C LYS A 2 -65.51 1.85 53.89
N ILE A 3 -64.58 1.45 53.00
CA ILE A 3 -63.81 0.17 53.01
C ILE A 3 -64.58 -0.99 52.39
N LEU A 4 -64.04 -1.58 51.30
CA LEU A 4 -64.05 -3.03 51.10
C LEU A 4 -63.04 -3.49 50.02
N PHE A 5 -62.26 -4.50 50.38
CA PHE A 5 -61.20 -5.20 49.66
C PHE A 5 -61.61 -5.76 48.29
N ARG A 6 -60.71 -5.71 47.29
CA ARG A 6 -60.55 -6.77 46.25
C ARG A 6 -59.11 -6.87 45.74
N PHE A 7 -58.54 -8.07 45.87
CA PHE A 7 -57.27 -8.51 45.29
C PHE A 7 -57.35 -8.52 43.76
N ALA A 8 -56.36 -7.97 43.07
CA ALA A 8 -56.13 -8.17 41.65
C ALA A 8 -54.66 -8.56 41.43
N ILE A 9 -54.47 -9.81 41.02
CA ILE A 9 -53.19 -10.40 40.61
C ILE A 9 -52.82 -9.79 39.26
N VAL A 10 -51.72 -9.04 39.19
CA VAL A 10 -51.15 -8.58 37.92
C VAL A 10 -50.15 -9.62 37.45
N ALA A 11 -50.55 -10.43 36.46
CA ALA A 11 -49.64 -11.31 35.74
C ALA A 11 -48.84 -10.46 34.73
N ILE A 12 -47.58 -10.19 35.05
CA ILE A 12 -46.63 -9.53 34.13
C ILE A 12 -46.10 -10.61 33.18
N LEU A 13 -46.56 -10.59 31.92
CA LEU A 13 -45.94 -11.34 30.83
C LEU A 13 -44.64 -10.64 30.43
N ILE A 14 -43.50 -11.20 30.81
CA ILE A 14 -42.19 -10.80 30.31
C ILE A 14 -42.01 -11.49 28.95
N SER A 15 -42.26 -10.74 27.87
CA SER A 15 -41.92 -11.17 26.52
C SER A 15 -40.42 -10.98 26.30
N SER A 16 -39.64 -12.05 26.45
CA SER A 16 -38.22 -12.11 26.13
C SER A 16 -38.01 -11.99 24.62
N GLY A 17 -37.78 -10.78 24.12
CA GLY A 17 -37.34 -10.56 22.74
C GLY A 17 -35.85 -10.92 22.59
N VAL A 18 -35.55 -12.08 22.01
CA VAL A 18 -34.18 -12.40 21.57
C VAL A 18 -33.96 -11.69 20.23
N LEU A 19 -33.18 -10.61 20.25
CA LEU A 19 -32.69 -9.99 19.02
C LEU A 19 -31.62 -10.91 18.40
N PRO A 20 -31.67 -11.21 17.09
CA PRO A 20 -30.57 -11.91 16.44
C PRO A 20 -29.36 -10.97 16.39
N ALA A 21 -28.25 -11.40 16.97
CA ALA A 21 -26.97 -10.74 16.80
C ALA A 21 -26.58 -10.84 15.32
N ALA A 22 -26.83 -9.78 14.56
CA ALA A 22 -26.30 -9.65 13.21
C ALA A 22 -24.76 -9.69 13.29
N ALA A 23 -24.17 -10.81 12.85
CA ALA A 23 -22.74 -10.96 12.75
C ALA A 23 -22.19 -9.84 11.85
N ARG A 24 -21.52 -8.85 12.46
CA ARG A 24 -20.72 -7.87 11.72
C ARG A 24 -19.67 -8.64 10.93
N LYS A 25 -19.87 -8.77 9.62
CA LYS A 25 -18.83 -9.24 8.70
C LYS A 25 -17.62 -8.32 8.89
N LYS A 26 -16.51 -8.86 9.41
CA LYS A 26 -15.22 -8.15 9.42
C LYS A 26 -14.97 -7.66 8.00
N PRO A 27 -14.54 -6.40 7.77
CA PRO A 27 -14.15 -5.94 6.45
C PRO A 27 -13.11 -6.92 5.91
N ARG A 28 -13.48 -7.64 4.85
CA ARG A 28 -12.55 -8.50 4.13
C ARG A 28 -11.49 -7.57 3.59
N GLU A 29 -10.24 -7.73 4.05
CA GLU A 29 -9.09 -7.04 3.50
C GLU A 29 -9.13 -7.29 1.99
N ARG A 30 -9.38 -6.22 1.22
CA ARG A 30 -9.50 -6.32 -0.24
C ARG A 30 -8.12 -6.74 -0.72
N THR A 31 -8.00 -7.97 -1.21
CA THR A 31 -6.85 -8.40 -1.98
C THR A 31 -6.62 -7.36 -3.08
N PRO A 32 -5.40 -6.81 -3.23
CA PRO A 32 -5.13 -5.86 -4.29
C PRO A 32 -5.57 -6.46 -5.62
N ASN A 33 -6.44 -5.76 -6.34
CA ASN A 33 -6.79 -6.15 -7.69
C ASN A 33 -5.52 -6.04 -8.54
N LYS A 34 -5.08 -7.11 -9.21
CA LYS A 34 -3.86 -7.12 -10.05
C LYS A 34 -3.82 -5.94 -11.02
N ALA A 35 -4.96 -5.59 -11.62
CA ALA A 35 -5.07 -4.43 -12.51
C ALA A 35 -4.78 -3.09 -11.80
N ASN A 36 -5.20 -2.94 -10.54
CA ASN A 36 -4.92 -1.73 -9.77
C ASN A 36 -3.44 -1.64 -9.38
N THR A 37 -2.82 -2.78 -9.08
CA THR A 37 -1.38 -2.86 -8.77
C THR A 37 -0.54 -2.51 -9.98
N GLU A 38 -0.87 -3.06 -11.15
CA GLU A 38 -0.19 -2.73 -12.40
C GLU A 38 -0.36 -1.24 -12.77
N ALA A 39 -1.57 -0.69 -12.63
CA ALA A 39 -1.81 0.74 -12.87
C ALA A 39 -0.99 1.64 -11.94
N ALA A 40 -0.86 1.27 -10.67
CA ALA A 40 -0.02 2.00 -9.72
C ALA A 40 1.45 1.93 -10.10
N ALA A 41 1.96 0.75 -10.42
CA ALA A 41 3.35 0.58 -10.86
C ALA A 41 3.63 1.34 -12.17
N ARG A 42 2.68 1.37 -13.11
CA ARG A 42 2.80 2.16 -14.35
C ARG A 42 2.95 3.64 -14.06
N LEU A 43 2.16 4.19 -13.14
CA LEU A 43 2.31 5.57 -12.68
C LEU A 43 3.66 5.81 -11.98
N GLN A 44 4.09 4.90 -11.11
CA GLN A 44 5.38 5.00 -10.42
C GLN A 44 6.54 5.03 -11.44
N ILE A 45 6.56 4.11 -12.41
CA ILE A 45 7.58 4.07 -13.48
C ILE A 45 7.56 5.36 -14.31
N PHE A 46 6.37 5.86 -14.67
CA PHE A 46 6.23 7.11 -15.40
C PHE A 46 6.87 8.29 -14.64
N LEU A 47 6.57 8.42 -13.35
CA LEU A 47 7.10 9.50 -12.50
C LEU A 47 8.61 9.37 -12.31
N ASP A 48 9.11 8.16 -12.06
CA ASP A 48 10.55 7.90 -11.90
C ASP A 48 11.33 8.29 -13.17
N ARG A 49 10.83 7.89 -14.36
CA ARG A 49 11.40 8.30 -15.66
C ARG A 49 11.32 9.80 -15.93
N ALA A 50 10.35 10.49 -15.33
CA ALA A 50 10.24 11.94 -15.37
C ALA A 50 11.16 12.65 -14.35
N ASN A 51 11.99 11.91 -13.61
CA ASN A 51 12.85 12.38 -12.51
C ASN A 51 12.07 12.85 -11.26
N PHE A 52 10.86 12.34 -11.05
CA PHE A 52 10.07 12.54 -9.84
C PHE A 52 9.98 11.22 -9.08
N SER A 53 10.96 10.95 -8.23
CA SER A 53 11.07 9.64 -7.57
C SER A 53 9.83 9.31 -6.71
N PRO A 54 9.10 8.22 -7.02
CA PRO A 54 7.95 7.78 -6.24
C PRO A 54 8.35 6.94 -5.02
N GLY A 55 9.65 6.90 -4.68
CA GLY A 55 10.22 5.90 -3.78
C GLY A 55 10.44 4.57 -4.52
N LYS A 56 10.31 3.45 -3.80
CA LYS A 56 10.35 2.12 -4.39
C LYS A 56 9.11 1.82 -5.24
N LEU A 57 9.28 1.05 -6.31
CA LEU A 57 8.20 0.48 -7.09
C LEU A 57 7.57 -0.66 -6.28
N ASP A 58 6.35 -0.46 -5.81
CA ASP A 58 5.63 -1.44 -4.99
C ASP A 58 4.19 -1.70 -5.49
N GLY A 59 3.80 -1.06 -6.59
CA GLY A 59 2.46 -1.21 -7.15
C GLY A 59 1.36 -0.68 -6.23
N THR A 60 1.67 0.31 -5.39
CA THR A 60 0.70 0.97 -4.51
C THR A 60 0.73 2.48 -4.64
N TYR A 61 -0.43 3.13 -4.47
CA TYR A 61 -0.50 4.59 -4.39
C TYR A 61 -0.07 5.09 -3.00
N ASN A 62 1.20 4.86 -2.66
CA ASN A 62 1.80 5.23 -1.38
C ASN A 62 2.05 6.75 -1.26
N GLU A 63 2.44 7.22 -0.08
CA GLU A 63 2.68 8.64 0.19
C GLU A 63 3.72 9.26 -0.77
N PHE A 64 4.77 8.52 -1.11
CA PHE A 64 5.82 9.00 -2.02
C PHE A 64 5.33 9.12 -3.46
N THR A 65 4.51 8.17 -3.92
CA THR A 65 3.85 8.23 -5.24
C THR A 65 2.95 9.46 -5.34
N TRP A 66 2.16 9.75 -4.29
CA TRP A 66 1.32 10.95 -4.21
C TRP A 66 2.15 12.24 -4.23
N LYS A 67 3.23 12.31 -3.44
CA LYS A 67 4.14 13.47 -3.40
C LYS A 67 4.83 13.69 -4.75
N ALA A 68 5.32 12.62 -5.38
CA ALA A 68 5.95 12.68 -6.70
C ALA A 68 4.99 13.22 -7.76
N LEU A 69 3.75 12.71 -7.81
CA LEU A 69 2.73 13.22 -8.71
C LEU A 69 2.40 14.69 -8.46
N ALA A 70 2.29 15.08 -7.19
CA ALA A 70 2.00 16.46 -6.78
C ALA A 70 3.08 17.44 -7.28
N LEU A 71 4.36 17.05 -7.16
CA LEU A 71 5.51 17.82 -7.64
C LEU A 71 5.59 17.83 -9.17
N TYR A 72 5.34 16.69 -9.83
CA TYR A 72 5.31 16.59 -11.29
C TYR A 72 4.25 17.52 -11.90
N ARG A 73 3.05 17.57 -11.30
CA ARG A 73 2.00 18.52 -11.73
C ARG A 73 2.42 19.97 -11.51
N GLN A 74 3.00 20.29 -10.34
CA GLN A 74 3.50 21.63 -10.06
C GLN A 74 4.58 22.08 -11.05
N SER A 75 5.49 21.19 -11.47
CA SER A 75 6.53 21.55 -12.45
C SER A 75 5.97 21.87 -13.84
N ARG A 76 4.74 21.42 -14.14
CA ARG A 76 4.02 21.75 -15.38
C ARG A 76 3.08 22.96 -15.23
N GLY A 77 3.06 23.61 -14.06
CA GLY A 77 2.12 24.69 -13.76
C GLY A 77 0.68 24.22 -13.56
N GLU A 78 0.47 22.91 -13.35
CA GLU A 78 -0.85 22.34 -13.10
C GLU A 78 -1.23 22.38 -11.63
N GLN A 79 -2.52 22.24 -11.36
CA GLN A 79 -3.02 22.12 -10.00
C GLN A 79 -2.42 20.87 -9.33
N SER A 80 -1.73 21.08 -8.21
CA SER A 80 -1.19 19.98 -7.41
C SER A 80 -2.32 19.15 -6.79
N GLN A 81 -2.10 17.84 -6.71
CA GLN A 81 -3.09 16.89 -6.22
C GLN A 81 -2.72 16.43 -4.81
N ALA A 82 -3.57 16.74 -3.83
CA ALA A 82 -3.35 16.31 -2.45
C ALA A 82 -3.69 14.82 -2.28
N PRO A 83 -2.93 14.08 -1.44
CA PRO A 83 -3.30 12.72 -1.08
C PRO A 83 -4.66 12.69 -0.36
N PRO A 84 -5.43 11.59 -0.47
CA PRO A 84 -6.66 11.43 0.28
C PRO A 84 -6.36 11.53 1.78
N VAL A 85 -7.26 12.18 2.54
CA VAL A 85 -7.13 12.32 3.99
C VAL A 85 -7.00 10.92 4.61
N GLN A 86 -5.83 10.65 5.18
CA GLN A 86 -5.47 9.33 5.66
C GLN A 86 -6.43 8.89 6.78
N LYS A 87 -7.35 7.97 6.47
CA LYS A 87 -7.88 7.05 7.47
C LYS A 87 -6.84 5.93 7.64
N LYS A 88 -6.69 5.36 8.84
CA LYS A 88 -5.69 4.32 9.22
C LYS A 88 -5.60 3.07 8.32
N THR A 89 -6.39 2.98 7.26
CA THR A 89 -6.37 1.94 6.24
C THR A 89 -5.46 2.37 5.09
N LYS A 90 -4.54 1.50 4.67
CA LYS A 90 -3.75 1.61 3.42
C LYS A 90 -4.71 1.92 2.27
N SER A 91 -4.83 3.20 1.92
CA SER A 91 -5.80 3.67 0.94
C SER A 91 -5.19 3.56 -0.44
N ASN A 92 -5.46 2.46 -1.16
CA ASN A 92 -5.08 2.32 -2.57
C ASN A 92 -6.07 3.06 -3.49
N VAL A 93 -6.43 4.28 -3.10
CA VAL A 93 -7.28 5.16 -3.92
C VAL A 93 -6.42 5.67 -5.05
N ALA A 94 -6.86 5.43 -6.28
CA ALA A 94 -6.14 5.88 -7.47
C ALA A 94 -6.16 7.41 -7.56
N PRO A 95 -5.03 8.05 -7.89
CA PRO A 95 -4.99 9.47 -8.19
C PRO A 95 -5.64 9.78 -9.54
N ASP A 96 -5.95 11.05 -9.79
CA ASP A 96 -6.24 11.53 -11.13
C ASP A 96 -4.96 11.49 -11.99
N ILE A 97 -5.01 10.70 -13.06
CA ILE A 97 -3.91 10.51 -14.03
C ILE A 97 -4.20 11.21 -15.36
N THR A 98 -5.24 12.06 -15.41
CA THR A 98 -5.59 12.81 -16.62
C THR A 98 -4.42 13.66 -17.09
N GLY A 99 -4.11 13.59 -18.38
CA GLY A 99 -2.99 14.30 -19.01
C GLY A 99 -1.62 13.65 -18.78
N LEU A 100 -1.58 12.40 -18.30
CA LEU A 100 -0.37 11.59 -18.24
C LEU A 100 -0.39 10.55 -19.36
N ASP A 101 0.69 10.46 -20.13
CA ASP A 101 0.89 9.40 -21.13
C ASP A 101 1.47 8.16 -20.44
N LEU A 102 0.63 7.44 -19.69
CA LEU A 102 1.03 6.20 -19.02
C LEU A 102 1.17 5.03 -20.00
N ASP A 103 0.64 5.14 -21.22
CA ASP A 103 0.77 4.12 -22.26
C ASP A 103 2.18 4.11 -22.87
N SER A 104 2.92 5.23 -22.77
CA SER A 104 4.37 5.26 -23.04
C SER A 104 5.20 4.33 -22.13
N VAL A 105 4.64 3.94 -20.98
CA VAL A 105 5.23 2.91 -20.13
C VAL A 105 4.86 1.54 -20.71
N GLY A 106 5.90 0.86 -21.21
CA GLY A 106 5.80 -0.53 -21.69
C GLY A 106 5.38 -1.53 -20.61
N PRO A 107 5.59 -2.84 -20.83
CA PRO A 107 5.20 -3.86 -19.87
C PRO A 107 5.79 -3.58 -18.48
N VAL A 108 4.93 -3.54 -17.46
CA VAL A 108 5.34 -3.30 -16.07
C VAL A 108 6.16 -4.46 -15.53
N PHE A 109 5.79 -5.69 -15.90
CA PHE A 109 6.51 -6.91 -15.54
C PHE A 109 7.14 -7.54 -16.78
N VAL A 110 8.39 -7.91 -16.67
CA VAL A 110 9.15 -8.59 -17.72
C VAL A 110 9.90 -9.78 -17.13
N PRO A 111 10.05 -10.88 -17.87
CA PRO A 111 10.92 -11.97 -17.43
C PRO A 111 12.37 -11.47 -17.41
N TYR A 112 13.08 -11.78 -16.33
CA TYR A 112 14.48 -11.41 -16.16
C TYR A 112 15.30 -12.62 -15.73
N THR A 113 16.45 -12.83 -16.37
CA THR A 113 17.42 -13.86 -16.01
C THR A 113 18.53 -13.23 -15.18
N VAL A 114 18.65 -13.66 -13.92
CA VAL A 114 19.70 -13.21 -13.01
C VAL A 114 21.06 -13.58 -13.59
N THR A 115 21.96 -12.60 -13.60
CA THR A 115 23.33 -12.73 -14.13
C THR A 115 24.35 -12.83 -13.00
N GLU A 116 25.55 -13.31 -13.29
CA GLU A 116 26.66 -13.31 -12.32
C GLU A 116 27.01 -11.90 -11.83
N ALA A 117 26.86 -10.88 -12.70
CA ALA A 117 27.07 -9.49 -12.34
C ALA A 117 26.09 -9.00 -11.27
N ASP A 118 24.83 -9.46 -11.31
CA ASP A 118 23.82 -9.14 -10.29
C ASP A 118 24.17 -9.73 -8.92
N LEU A 119 24.90 -10.85 -8.91
CA LEU A 119 25.32 -11.54 -7.70
C LEU A 119 26.65 -11.02 -7.12
N SER A 120 27.39 -10.21 -7.89
CA SER A 120 28.71 -9.69 -7.48
C SER A 120 28.68 -8.82 -6.23
N SER A 121 27.53 -8.22 -5.92
CA SER A 121 27.28 -7.37 -4.76
C SER A 121 26.61 -8.09 -3.60
N VAL A 122 26.34 -9.39 -3.73
CA VAL A 122 25.71 -10.23 -2.69
C VAL A 122 26.79 -10.86 -1.80
N GLY A 123 26.58 -10.84 -0.50
CA GLY A 123 27.55 -11.41 0.44
C GLY A 123 27.18 -11.26 1.91
N PRO A 124 28.05 -11.74 2.82
CA PRO A 124 27.81 -11.65 4.25
C PRO A 124 27.80 -10.18 4.71
N LEU A 125 26.66 -9.73 5.24
CA LEU A 125 26.51 -8.41 5.85
C LEU A 125 26.57 -8.54 7.39
N PRO A 126 27.60 -8.01 8.07
CA PRO A 126 27.67 -8.01 9.53
C PRO A 126 26.45 -7.32 10.16
N GLY A 127 25.95 -7.84 11.28
CA GLY A 127 24.77 -7.25 11.95
C GLY A 127 25.04 -5.96 12.73
N ASN A 128 26.29 -5.67 13.08
CA ASN A 128 26.66 -4.49 13.86
C ASN A 128 27.28 -3.38 13.00
N ILE A 129 26.93 -2.13 13.33
CA ILE A 129 27.31 -0.94 12.56
C ILE A 129 28.83 -0.74 12.53
N ALA A 130 29.52 -1.02 13.64
CA ALA A 130 30.98 -0.83 13.74
C ALA A 130 31.77 -1.76 12.79
N ALA A 131 31.28 -2.99 12.57
CA ALA A 131 31.86 -3.91 11.61
C ALA A 131 31.48 -3.54 10.17
N GLN A 132 30.22 -3.14 9.93
CA GLN A 132 29.78 -2.64 8.62
C GLN A 132 30.61 -1.44 8.16
N ALA A 133 30.93 -0.50 9.06
CA ALA A 133 31.72 0.70 8.76
C ALA A 133 33.17 0.41 8.30
N LYS A 134 33.67 -0.81 8.51
CA LYS A 134 35.01 -1.23 8.05
C LYS A 134 34.99 -1.81 6.65
N LEU A 135 33.81 -2.09 6.09
CA LEU A 135 33.68 -2.65 4.76
C LEU A 135 33.86 -1.56 3.69
N LYS A 136 34.43 -1.93 2.54
CA LYS A 136 34.57 -1.03 1.39
C LYS A 136 33.21 -0.61 0.81
N PHE A 137 32.22 -1.51 0.91
CA PHE A 137 30.81 -1.29 0.56
C PHE A 137 29.95 -2.24 1.37
N LEU A 138 28.65 -1.96 1.49
CA LEU A 138 27.70 -2.86 2.14
C LEU A 138 27.10 -3.81 1.10
N PRO A 139 27.34 -5.13 1.21
CA PRO A 139 26.73 -6.09 0.29
C PRO A 139 25.22 -6.24 0.55
N TYR A 140 24.48 -6.64 -0.48
CA TYR A 140 23.12 -7.13 -0.32
C TYR A 140 23.13 -8.50 0.37
N ARG A 141 22.09 -8.79 1.14
CA ARG A 141 22.02 -10.03 1.94
C ARG A 141 21.76 -11.26 1.07
N ASP A 142 21.00 -11.09 0.01
CA ASP A 142 20.67 -12.14 -0.94
C ASP A 142 20.46 -11.57 -2.35
N ALA A 143 20.26 -12.47 -3.32
CA ALA A 143 20.05 -12.11 -4.71
C ALA A 143 18.75 -11.32 -4.93
N ALA A 144 17.70 -11.58 -4.15
CA ALA A 144 16.42 -10.90 -4.33
C ALA A 144 16.53 -9.43 -3.90
N ASP A 145 17.22 -9.14 -2.80
CA ASP A 145 17.55 -7.76 -2.38
C ASP A 145 18.33 -7.01 -3.47
N ALA A 146 19.35 -7.65 -4.07
CA ALA A 146 20.17 -7.03 -5.11
C ALA A 146 19.37 -6.74 -6.39
N ILE A 147 18.49 -7.66 -6.79
CA ILE A 147 17.63 -7.50 -7.97
C ILE A 147 16.53 -6.46 -7.71
N ALA A 148 15.95 -6.44 -6.52
CA ALA A 148 14.97 -5.44 -6.13
C ALA A 148 15.58 -4.03 -6.23
N GLU A 149 16.77 -3.82 -5.68
CA GLU A 149 17.45 -2.54 -5.77
C GLU A 149 17.85 -2.19 -7.22
N LYS A 150 18.30 -3.15 -8.03
CA LYS A 150 18.62 -2.92 -9.45
C LYS A 150 17.45 -2.30 -10.23
N PHE A 151 16.22 -2.68 -9.88
CA PHE A 151 15.00 -2.18 -10.52
C PHE A 151 14.26 -1.13 -9.66
N HIS A 152 14.87 -0.65 -8.57
CA HIS A 152 14.24 0.22 -7.56
C HIS A 152 12.87 -0.29 -7.08
N SER A 153 12.71 -1.61 -7.00
CA SER A 153 11.47 -2.29 -6.65
C SER A 153 11.46 -2.73 -5.19
N ASP A 154 10.27 -2.94 -4.64
CA ASP A 154 10.12 -3.74 -3.43
C ASP A 154 10.45 -5.21 -3.75
N ILE A 155 11.11 -5.91 -2.81
CA ILE A 155 11.45 -7.34 -2.95
C ILE A 155 10.20 -8.22 -3.12
N HIS A 156 9.06 -7.83 -2.54
CA HIS A 156 7.80 -8.55 -2.69
C HIS A 156 7.03 -8.15 -3.97
N PHE A 157 7.66 -7.32 -4.81
CA PHE A 157 7.14 -6.85 -6.09
C PHE A 157 7.99 -7.33 -7.29
N LEU A 158 8.97 -8.22 -7.05
CA LEU A 158 9.69 -8.98 -8.08
C LEU A 158 8.84 -10.11 -8.67
#